data_AF-M2RDJ3-F1
#
_entry.id   AF-M2RDJ3-F1
#
_cell.length_a   1.000
_cell.length_b   1.000
_cell.length_c   1.000
_cell.angle_alpha   90.00
_cell.angle_beta   90.00
_cell.angle_gamma   90.00
#
_symmetry.space_group_name_H-M   'P 1'
#
loop_
_entity.id
_entity.type
_entity.pdbx_description
1 polymer ?
#
loop_
_entity_poly.entity_id
_entity_poly.type
_entity_poly.pdbx_seq_one_letter_code
_entity_poly.pdbx_strand_id
1 'polypeptide(L)' 'LDSGWIKGPRNELIMWAPKDYYHGMMMPRTKVLVGRDRATLDVSRFVHGDRWTKCYT' A
#
# COMPACT_ATOMS: atom_id res chain seq x y z
N LEU A 1 -11.08 24.64 2.30
CA LEU A 1 -11.87 23.46 1.88
C LEU A 1 -11.12 22.83 0.71
N ASP A 2 -10.27 21.84 0.99
CA ASP A 2 -9.53 21.11 -0.05
C ASP A 2 -10.51 20.44 -1.00
N SER A 3 -10.54 20.89 -2.24
CA SER A 3 -11.58 20.59 -3.24
C SER A 3 -11.58 19.15 -3.76
N GLY A 4 -10.77 18.25 -3.20
CA GLY A 4 -10.68 16.85 -3.65
C GLY A 4 -9.81 16.64 -4.89
N TRP A 5 -9.18 17.71 -5.41
CA TRP A 5 -8.41 17.62 -6.65
C TRP A 5 -6.96 17.21 -6.43
N ILE A 6 -6.56 16.15 -7.12
CA ILE A 6 -5.17 15.70 -7.23
C ILE A 6 -4.52 16.51 -8.34
N LYS A 7 -3.40 17.16 -8.02
CA LYS A 7 -2.66 18.01 -8.94
C LYS A 7 -1.35 17.40 -9.39
N GLY A 8 -1.02 17.64 -10.66
CA GLY A 8 0.26 17.27 -11.24
C GLY A 8 1.39 18.22 -10.82
N PRO A 9 2.64 17.92 -11.24
CA PRO A 9 3.82 18.70 -10.89
C PRO A 9 3.78 20.17 -11.34
N ARG A 10 2.92 20.52 -12.31
CA ARG A 10 2.74 21.88 -12.84
C ARG A 10 1.43 22.52 -12.36
N ASN A 11 0.86 22.01 -11.27
CA ASN A 11 -0.39 22.48 -10.67
C ASN A 11 -1.62 22.26 -11.59
N GLU A 12 -1.52 21.37 -12.58
CA GLU A 12 -2.65 20.96 -13.42
C GLU A 12 -3.58 20.00 -12.68
N LEU A 13 -4.90 20.09 -12.95
CA LEU A 13 -5.88 19.15 -12.39
C LEU A 13 -5.80 17.82 -13.14
N ILE A 14 -5.40 16.75 -12.44
CA ILE A 14 -5.25 15.42 -13.04
C ILE A 14 -6.52 14.60 -12.82
N MET A 15 -7.02 14.59 -11.58
CA MET A 15 -8.16 13.76 -11.17
C MET A 15 -8.83 14.35 -9.93
N TRP A 16 -10.15 14.27 -9.87
CA TRP A 16 -10.92 14.56 -8.66
C TRP A 16 -11.20 13.25 -7.90
N ALA A 17 -10.97 13.25 -6.59
CA ALA A 17 -11.27 12.13 -5.73
C ALA A 17 -11.96 12.60 -4.44
N PRO A 18 -13.06 11.96 -4.00
CA PRO A 18 -13.69 12.31 -2.73
C PRO A 18 -12.75 12.01 -1.55
N LYS A 19 -12.73 12.91 -0.57
CA LYS A 19 -11.80 12.85 0.57
C LYS A 19 -11.91 11.55 1.36
N ASP A 20 -13.10 10.97 1.44
CA ASP A 20 -13.35 9.72 2.17
C ASP A 20 -12.56 8.53 1.61
N TYR A 21 -12.15 8.59 0.34
CA TYR A 21 -11.36 7.56 -0.33
C TYR A 21 -9.84 7.75 -0.15
N TYR A 22 -9.38 8.88 0.40
CA TYR A 22 -7.94 9.16 0.54
C TYR A 22 -7.21 8.16 1.43
N HIS A 23 -7.90 7.60 2.44
CA HIS A 23 -7.32 6.59 3.33
C HIS A 23 -6.95 5.28 2.61
N GLY A 24 -7.57 4.98 1.46
CA GLY A 24 -7.25 3.83 0.63
C GLY A 24 -6.41 4.15 -0.60
N MET A 25 -6.13 5.44 -0.86
CA MET A 25 -5.36 5.84 -2.03
C MET A 25 -3.87 5.63 -1.80
N MET A 26 -3.29 4.69 -2.53
CA MET A 26 -1.84 4.52 -2.60
C MET A 26 -1.26 5.60 -3.50
N MET A 27 -0.72 6.66 -2.90
CA MET A 27 -0.05 7.72 -3.65
C MET A 27 1.17 7.17 -4.40
N PRO A 28 1.58 7.75 -5.54
CA PRO A 28 2.73 7.26 -6.31
C PRO A 28 4.05 7.17 -5.53
N ARG A 29 4.18 7.89 -4.41
CA ARG A 29 5.34 7.86 -3.50
C ARG A 29 5.24 6.80 -2.41
N THR A 30 4.08 6.17 -2.24
CA THR A 30 3.87 5.12 -1.24
C THR A 30 4.64 3.88 -1.67
N LYS A 31 5.82 3.68 -1.08
CA LYS A 31 6.67 2.52 -1.38
C LYS A 31 6.16 1.23 -0.74
N VAL A 32 5.49 1.34 0.40
CA VAL A 32 4.93 0.21 1.15
C VAL A 32 3.66 0.68 1.85
N LEU A 33 2.57 -0.07 1.67
CA LEU A 33 1.37 0.02 2.49
C LEU A 33 1.34 -1.22 3.39
N VAL A 34 1.78 -1.08 4.64
CA VAL A 34 1.60 -2.12 5.64
C VAL A 34 0.24 -1.89 6.27
N GLY A 35 -0.66 -2.87 6.15
CA GLY A 35 -1.96 -2.82 6.82
C GLY A 35 -1.79 -2.53 8.31
N ARG A 36 -2.73 -1.76 8.88
CA ARG A 36 -2.71 -1.39 10.31
C ARG A 36 -2.69 -2.62 11.20
N ASP A 37 -3.38 -3.67 10.76
CA ASP A 37 -3.47 -4.93 11.45
C ASP A 37 -2.38 -5.87 10.96
N ARG A 38 -1.58 -6.35 11.92
CA ARG A 38 -0.58 -7.38 11.65
C ARG A 38 -1.30 -8.69 11.39
N ALA A 39 -1.20 -9.19 10.17
CA ALA A 39 -1.54 -10.58 9.89
C ALA A 39 -0.40 -11.47 10.40
N THR A 40 -0.68 -12.26 11.44
CA THR A 40 0.22 -13.34 11.85
C THR A 40 -0.17 -14.60 11.09
N LEU A 41 0.75 -15.12 10.29
CA LEU A 41 0.58 -16.38 9.58
C LEU A 41 1.39 -17.47 10.28
N ASP A 42 0.72 -18.51 10.75
CA ASP A 42 1.40 -19.72 11.24
C ASP A 42 1.86 -20.57 10.05
N VAL A 43 3.17 -20.64 9.86
CA VAL A 43 3.83 -21.40 8.79
C VAL A 43 4.47 -22.70 9.30
N SER A 44 4.19 -23.12 10.54
CA SER A 44 4.74 -24.34 11.14
C SER A 44 4.39 -25.62 10.37
N ARG A 45 3.28 -25.61 9.62
CA ARG A 45 2.78 -26.74 8.81
C ARG A 45 2.81 -26.46 7.30
N PHE A 46 3.69 -25.56 6.86
CA PHE A 46 3.76 -25.21 5.44
C PHE A 46 4.18 -26.42 4.59
N VAL A 47 3.40 -26.71 3.54
CA VAL A 47 3.55 -27.93 2.71
C VAL A 47 4.90 -28.06 2.02
N HIS A 48 5.63 -26.94 1.86
CA HIS A 48 6.95 -26.90 1.25
C HIS A 48 8.10 -26.89 2.26
N GLY A 49 7.82 -27.10 3.56
CA GLY A 49 8.82 -27.11 4.63
C GLY A 49 9.40 -25.72 4.94
N ASP A 50 10.55 -25.69 5.62
CA ASP A 50 11.19 -24.46 6.14
C ASP A 50 12.30 -23.89 5.24
N ARG A 51 12.61 -24.57 4.12
CA ARG A 51 13.77 -24.23 3.27
C ARG A 51 13.71 -22.82 2.69
N TRP A 52 12.52 -22.24 2.54
CA TRP A 52 12.33 -20.86 2.09
C TRP A 52 13.02 -19.83 2.99
N THR A 53 13.26 -20.15 4.27
CA THR A 53 13.98 -19.27 5.21
C THR A 53 15.47 -19.13 4.88
N LYS A 54 16.01 -20.00 4.03
CA LYS A 54 17.43 -20.05 3.66
C LYS A 54 17.73 -19.38 2.31
N CYS A 55 16.71 -18.79 1.68
CA CYS A 55 16.88 -18.01 0.46
C CYS A 55 17.37 -16.60 0.84
N TYR A 56 18.68 -16.36 0.73
CA TYR A 56 19.28 -15.04 0.85
C TYR A 56 19.65 -14.53 -0.54
N THR A 57 19.42 -13.24 -0.80
CA THR A 57 19.79 -12.54 -2.05
C THR A 57 21.04 -11.72 -1.85
#